data_AF-A0AAP6SL43-F1
#
_entry.id   AF-A0AAP6SL43-F1
#
_cell.length_a   1.000
_cell.length_b   1.000
_cell.length_c   1.000
_cell.angle_alpha   90.00
_cell.angle_beta   90.00
_cell.angle_gamma   90.00
#
_symmetry.space_group_name_H-M   'P 1'
#
loop_
_entity.id
_entity.type
_entity.pdbx_description
1 polymer ?
#
loop_
_entity_poly.entity_id
_entity_poly.type
_entity_poly.pdbx_seq_one_letter_code
_entity_poly.pdbx_strand_id
1 'polypeptide(L)'
;DKENEELRKRLSKYEEPPKNSCNSSTPPSKEQMRDEIVRRTRSLRKRSGKKPGGQPGHEGKTLELTDSADSIMEECADICDACGDSLEGCDTELDYITQIISLPELKPLITEVRHYVKVCRTCGKRVRSHTERRRSNAVVYDASVKGLVVYLSTVQFLPYNRIASFFKEVFGLDISQGSMVNWINEAKRAAEPAIEKIKEYIMQSAVVGFDESGCYCGKRLDWAWIAQTVYFTLVFHGKSRKGQELEDRFGDSLERMTAVTDRHSAYFALHFLNHQVCLAHLLRECQYLNELDNEQQWSKSVESLFQEAIHERNQRPTESIDPQSWLERLDKLIDENLSRLN
;
A
#
# COMPACT_ATOMS: atom_id res chain seq x y z
N ASP A 1 -22.22 -13.29 39.48
CA ASP A 1 -21.11 -12.31 39.31
C ASP A 1 -19.79 -12.78 39.93
N LYS A 2 -19.70 -13.05 41.24
CA LYS A 2 -18.46 -13.56 41.87
C LYS A 2 -17.92 -14.87 41.28
N GLU A 3 -18.80 -15.84 41.00
CA GLU A 3 -18.40 -17.11 40.36
C GLU A 3 -17.86 -16.90 38.94
N ASN A 4 -18.45 -15.97 38.18
CA ASN A 4 -17.97 -15.59 36.85
C ASN A 4 -16.60 -14.90 36.91
N GLU A 5 -16.38 -14.07 37.93
CA GLU A 5 -15.11 -13.39 38.17
C GLU A 5 -14.02 -14.38 38.63
N GLU A 6 -14.37 -15.35 39.47
CA GLU A 6 -13.47 -16.41 39.93
C GLU A 6 -13.12 -17.40 38.81
N LEU A 7 -14.07 -17.75 37.97
CA LEU A 7 -13.83 -18.54 36.75
C LEU A 7 -12.94 -17.78 35.76
N ARG A 8 -13.18 -16.49 35.53
CA ARG A 8 -12.30 -15.64 34.71
C ARG A 8 -10.89 -15.56 35.27
N LYS A 9 -10.74 -15.46 36.59
CA LYS A 9 -9.43 -15.43 37.25
C LYS A 9 -8.70 -16.77 37.15
N ARG A 10 -9.41 -17.89 37.20
CA ARG A 10 -8.84 -19.23 36.99
C ARG A 10 -8.45 -19.47 35.54
N LEU A 11 -9.25 -18.99 34.58
CA LEU A 11 -8.97 -19.08 33.15
C LEU A 11 -7.85 -18.14 32.70
N SER A 12 -7.72 -16.97 33.33
CA SER A 12 -6.67 -15.97 33.04
C SER A 12 -5.26 -16.55 33.07
N LYS A 13 -4.99 -17.55 33.92
CA LYS A 13 -3.68 -18.22 33.98
C LYS A 13 -3.32 -18.95 32.67
N TYR A 14 -4.34 -19.37 31.91
CA TYR A 14 -4.22 -20.06 30.62
C TYR A 14 -4.43 -19.10 29.43
N GLU A 15 -4.54 -17.79 29.67
CA GLU A 15 -4.74 -16.76 28.64
C GLU A 15 -3.59 -15.73 28.63
N GLU A 16 -2.52 -15.97 29.39
CA GLU A 16 -1.30 -15.15 29.40
C GLU A 16 -0.24 -15.71 28.44
N PRO A 17 0.34 -14.89 27.54
CA PRO A 17 0.21 -13.44 27.44
C PRO A 17 -1.03 -12.99 26.64
N PRO A 18 -1.46 -11.71 26.77
CA PRO A 18 -2.63 -11.19 26.07
C PRO A 18 -2.46 -11.20 24.54
N LYS A 19 -3.58 -11.42 23.85
CA LYS A 19 -3.67 -11.35 22.37
C LYS A 19 -3.53 -9.92 21.87
N ASN A 20 -2.68 -9.73 20.86
CA ASN A 20 -2.41 -8.49 20.15
C ASN A 20 -2.28 -8.75 18.63
N SER A 21 -2.08 -7.72 17.82
CA SER A 21 -1.98 -7.79 16.35
C SER A 21 -0.73 -8.51 15.84
N CYS A 22 0.28 -8.71 16.69
CA CYS A 22 1.49 -9.45 16.36
C CYS A 22 1.33 -10.96 16.55
N ASN A 23 0.47 -11.39 17.48
CA ASN A 23 0.25 -12.81 17.80
C ASN A 23 -1.22 -13.25 17.54
N SER A 24 -2.10 -12.38 17.04
CA SER A 24 -3.50 -12.75 16.81
C SER A 24 -4.16 -11.90 15.73
N SER A 25 -5.44 -12.17 15.48
CA SER A 25 -6.31 -11.37 14.61
C SER A 25 -6.87 -10.10 15.27
N THR A 26 -6.42 -9.75 16.48
CA THR A 26 -6.79 -8.48 17.11
C THR A 26 -6.19 -7.33 16.30
N PRO A 27 -6.99 -6.39 15.78
CA PRO A 27 -6.46 -5.28 14.99
C PRO A 27 -5.70 -4.30 15.90
N PRO A 28 -4.64 -3.64 15.39
CA PRO A 28 -3.82 -2.71 16.17
C PRO A 28 -4.62 -1.59 16.82
N SER A 29 -5.69 -1.13 16.17
CA SER A 29 -6.54 -0.05 16.66
C SER A 29 -7.34 -0.41 17.92
N LYS A 30 -7.37 -1.69 18.32
CA LYS A 30 -8.03 -2.17 19.55
C LYS A 30 -7.04 -2.48 20.67
N GLU A 31 -5.75 -2.29 20.42
CA GLU A 31 -4.70 -2.47 21.43
C GLU A 31 -4.63 -1.27 22.39
N GLN A 32 -4.06 -1.49 23.57
CA GLN A 32 -3.76 -0.40 24.48
C GLN A 32 -2.50 0.34 24.00
N MET A 33 -2.38 1.63 24.34
CA MET A 33 -1.23 2.47 23.96
C MET A 33 0.13 1.85 24.33
N ARG A 34 0.20 1.14 25.47
CA ARG A 34 1.41 0.43 25.90
C ARG A 34 1.80 -0.69 24.93
N ASP A 35 0.83 -1.42 24.40
CA ASP A 35 1.04 -2.54 23.49
C ASP A 35 1.41 -2.01 22.10
N GLU A 36 0.86 -0.85 21.71
CA GLU A 36 1.25 -0.14 20.48
C GLU A 36 2.72 0.32 20.52
N ILE A 37 3.21 0.83 21.65
CA ILE A 37 4.62 1.22 21.84
C ILE A 37 5.53 -0.01 21.74
N VAL A 38 5.14 -1.14 22.35
CA VAL A 38 5.86 -2.40 22.24
C VAL A 38 5.87 -2.88 20.79
N ARG A 39 4.76 -2.81 20.07
CA ARG A 39 4.69 -3.18 18.64
C ARG A 39 5.60 -2.34 17.75
N ARG A 40 5.66 -1.02 17.97
CA ARG A 40 6.58 -0.13 17.22
C ARG A 40 8.05 -0.47 17.46
N THR A 41 8.37 -1.14 18.57
CA THR A 41 9.74 -1.48 18.97
C THR A 41 10.08 -2.97 18.82
N ARG A 42 9.08 -3.84 18.67
CA ARG A 42 9.22 -5.30 18.55
C ARG A 42 8.97 -5.77 17.12
N SER A 43 10.04 -6.10 16.41
CA SER A 43 9.95 -6.77 15.12
C SER A 43 9.56 -8.24 15.31
N LEU A 44 8.60 -8.73 14.53
CA LEU A 44 8.27 -10.16 14.44
C LEU A 44 9.37 -10.97 13.72
N ARG A 45 10.27 -10.31 12.98
CA ARG A 45 11.42 -11.00 12.40
C ARG A 45 12.41 -11.34 13.51
N LYS A 46 12.85 -12.60 13.56
CA LYS A 46 14.05 -12.98 14.33
C LYS A 46 15.18 -12.03 13.97
N ARG A 47 15.87 -11.50 14.98
CA ARG A 47 17.04 -10.64 14.75
C ARG A 47 18.03 -11.44 13.92
N SER A 48 18.31 -10.96 12.72
CA SER A 48 19.24 -11.62 11.79
C SER A 48 20.70 -11.55 12.26
N GLY A 49 20.98 -10.83 13.37
CA GLY A 49 22.35 -10.51 13.82
C GLY A 49 23.10 -9.53 12.91
N LYS A 50 22.50 -9.19 11.75
CA LYS A 50 23.06 -8.30 10.74
C LYS A 50 22.93 -6.85 11.19
N LYS A 51 24.01 -6.08 11.05
CA LYS A 51 23.98 -4.63 11.31
C LYS A 51 23.05 -3.96 10.29
N PRO A 52 22.27 -2.93 10.66
CA PRO A 52 21.54 -2.10 9.70
C PRO A 52 22.49 -1.55 8.63
N GLY A 53 22.08 -1.61 7.36
CA GLY A 53 22.89 -1.19 6.21
C GLY A 53 23.36 -2.35 5.33
N GLY A 54 24.17 -2.02 4.32
CA GLY A 54 24.82 -2.99 3.44
C GLY A 54 25.65 -3.98 4.27
N GLN A 55 25.50 -5.27 4.00
CA GLN A 55 26.25 -6.30 4.72
C GLN A 55 27.69 -6.36 4.21
N PRO A 56 28.66 -6.86 5.00
CA PRO A 56 30.00 -7.14 4.49
C PRO A 56 29.93 -8.02 3.23
N GLY A 57 30.48 -7.55 2.11
CA GLY A 57 30.40 -8.19 0.79
C GLY A 57 29.20 -7.81 -0.08
N HIS A 58 28.28 -6.97 0.42
CA HIS A 58 27.22 -6.39 -0.41
C HIS A 58 27.82 -5.25 -1.23
N GLU A 59 27.66 -5.31 -2.56
CA GLU A 59 28.03 -4.17 -3.41
C GLU A 59 27.23 -2.95 -2.98
N GLY A 60 27.95 -1.90 -2.57
CA GLY A 60 27.35 -0.60 -2.29
C GLY A 60 26.91 0.01 -3.62
N LYS A 61 25.66 0.47 -3.67
CA LYS A 61 25.19 1.26 -4.80
C LYS A 61 25.24 2.74 -4.41
N THR A 62 26.19 3.48 -4.97
CA THR A 62 26.22 4.94 -4.89
C THR A 62 25.30 5.54 -5.95
N LEU A 63 24.93 6.81 -5.79
CA LEU A 63 24.28 7.53 -6.88
C LEU A 63 25.27 7.61 -8.04
N GLU A 64 24.80 7.24 -9.23
CA GLU A 64 25.56 7.34 -10.47
C GLU A 64 25.30 8.70 -11.10
N LEU A 65 26.32 9.25 -11.75
CA LEU A 65 26.17 10.46 -12.55
C LEU A 65 25.14 10.19 -13.64
N THR A 66 24.26 11.16 -13.87
CA THR A 66 23.40 11.14 -15.05
C THR A 66 24.19 11.59 -16.28
N ASP A 67 23.92 11.00 -17.45
CA ASP A 67 24.66 11.33 -18.69
C ASP A 67 24.38 12.76 -19.19
N SER A 68 23.26 13.37 -18.76
CA SER A 68 22.80 14.68 -19.22
C SER A 68 22.56 15.64 -18.06
N ALA A 69 23.38 16.70 -17.98
CA ALA A 69 23.15 17.80 -17.07
C ALA A 69 22.32 18.91 -17.72
N ASP A 70 21.40 19.52 -16.96
CA ASP A 70 20.60 20.66 -17.44
C ASP A 70 21.45 21.92 -17.66
N SER A 71 22.53 22.08 -16.90
CA SER A 71 23.51 23.16 -17.00
C SER A 71 24.87 22.70 -16.49
N ILE A 72 25.97 23.17 -17.10
CA ILE A 72 27.34 22.91 -16.67
C ILE A 72 27.94 24.20 -16.12
N MET A 73 28.56 24.12 -14.94
CA MET A 73 29.32 25.20 -14.33
C MET A 73 30.77 24.72 -14.21
N GLU A 74 31.70 25.48 -14.78
CA GLU A 74 33.13 25.20 -14.71
C GLU A 74 33.74 25.99 -13.56
N GLU A 75 34.28 25.30 -12.56
CA GLU A 75 35.02 25.90 -11.45
C GLU A 75 36.52 25.70 -11.68
N CYS A 76 37.19 26.78 -12.09
CA CYS A 76 38.64 26.81 -12.34
C CYS A 76 39.30 27.85 -11.44
N ALA A 77 40.57 27.62 -11.07
CA ALA A 77 41.35 28.62 -10.34
C ALA A 77 41.87 29.69 -11.31
N ASP A 78 41.67 30.97 -10.98
CA ASP A 78 42.18 32.10 -11.77
C ASP A 78 43.64 32.44 -11.42
N ILE A 79 44.10 32.06 -10.23
CA ILE A 79 45.39 32.45 -9.67
C ILE A 79 46.07 31.23 -9.05
N CYS A 80 47.38 31.13 -9.25
CA CYS A 80 48.21 30.10 -8.62
C CYS A 80 48.32 30.34 -7.11
N ASP A 81 47.94 29.34 -6.31
CA ASP A 81 47.99 29.39 -4.84
C ASP A 81 49.42 29.40 -4.28
N ALA A 82 50.42 28.99 -5.07
CA ALA A 82 51.82 28.96 -4.68
C ALA A 82 52.58 30.26 -4.97
N CYS A 83 52.44 30.85 -6.17
CA CYS A 83 53.21 32.04 -6.57
C CYS A 83 52.35 33.32 -6.75
N GLY A 84 51.03 33.19 -6.84
CA GLY A 84 50.12 34.31 -7.05
C GLY A 84 50.02 34.82 -8.49
N ASP A 85 50.69 34.16 -9.45
CA ASP A 85 50.56 34.51 -10.87
C ASP A 85 49.19 34.11 -11.44
N SER A 86 48.77 34.80 -12.51
CA SER A 86 47.55 34.48 -13.26
C SER A 86 47.67 33.13 -13.96
N LEU A 87 46.61 32.33 -13.91
CA LEU A 87 46.48 31.06 -14.63
C LEU A 87 45.76 31.20 -15.98
N GLU A 88 45.50 32.44 -16.42
CA GLU A 88 44.88 32.71 -17.71
C GLU A 88 45.72 32.13 -18.87
N GLY A 89 45.13 31.23 -19.66
CA GLY A 89 45.78 30.58 -20.80
C GLY A 89 46.65 29.37 -20.45
N CYS A 90 46.68 28.94 -19.19
CA CYS A 90 47.27 27.65 -18.81
C CYS A 90 46.40 26.47 -19.30
N ASP A 91 47.03 25.31 -19.51
CA ASP A 91 46.32 24.07 -19.83
C ASP A 91 45.41 23.66 -18.68
N THR A 92 44.19 23.22 -18.99
CA THR A 92 43.19 22.78 -18.02
C THR A 92 42.92 21.28 -18.18
N GLU A 93 42.93 20.53 -17.09
CA GLU A 93 42.58 19.11 -17.03
C GLU A 93 41.36 18.92 -16.12
N LEU A 94 40.37 18.14 -16.57
CA LEU A 94 39.18 17.83 -15.77
C LEU A 94 39.52 16.77 -14.72
N ASP A 95 39.52 17.15 -13.45
CA ASP A 95 39.80 16.24 -12.33
C ASP A 95 38.60 15.33 -11.99
N TYR A 96 37.44 15.92 -11.67
CA TYR A 96 36.20 15.18 -11.40
C TYR A 96 34.93 15.98 -11.70
N ILE A 97 33.78 15.29 -11.75
CA ILE A 97 32.46 15.88 -11.96
C ILE A 97 31.59 15.69 -10.71
N THR A 98 30.92 16.77 -10.27
CA THR A 98 29.85 16.71 -9.26
C THR A 98 28.54 17.20 -9.87
N GLN A 99 27.46 16.45 -9.70
CA GLN A 99 26.11 16.88 -10.09
C GLN A 99 25.34 17.39 -8.87
N ILE A 100 24.95 18.67 -8.92
CA ILE A 100 24.13 19.32 -7.90
C ILE A 100 22.67 19.27 -8.33
N ILE A 101 21.85 18.48 -7.63
CA ILE A 101 20.42 18.36 -7.92
C ILE A 101 19.66 19.44 -7.12
N SER A 102 19.08 20.40 -7.84
CA SER A 102 18.26 21.47 -7.26
C SER A 102 16.80 21.34 -7.70
N LEU A 103 15.87 21.74 -6.83
CA LEU A 103 14.48 21.90 -7.23
C LEU A 103 14.28 23.32 -7.79
N PRO A 104 13.59 23.49 -8.93
CA PRO A 104 13.27 24.81 -9.45
C PRO A 104 12.28 25.52 -8.54
N GLU A 105 12.09 26.82 -8.76
CA GLU A 105 11.08 27.59 -8.04
C GLU A 105 9.68 27.03 -8.36
N LEU A 106 8.97 26.55 -7.35
CA LEU A 106 7.69 25.84 -7.49
C LEU A 106 6.51 26.81 -7.59
N LYS A 107 6.53 27.72 -8.57
CA LYS A 107 5.43 28.67 -8.82
C LYS A 107 4.43 28.14 -9.86
N PRO A 108 3.14 28.44 -9.70
CA PRO A 108 2.13 28.09 -10.69
C PRO A 108 2.29 28.95 -11.95
N LEU A 109 2.18 28.31 -13.11
CA LEU A 109 2.11 28.99 -14.40
C LEU A 109 0.66 29.42 -14.67
N ILE A 110 0.38 30.72 -14.65
CA ILE A 110 -0.96 31.27 -14.91
C ILE A 110 -1.06 31.70 -16.38
N THR A 111 -1.88 31.01 -17.16
CA THR A 111 -2.21 31.41 -18.55
C THR A 111 -3.60 32.04 -18.62
N GLU A 112 -3.67 33.31 -18.99
CA GLU A 112 -4.93 34.01 -19.23
C GLU A 112 -5.40 33.80 -20.67
N VAL A 113 -6.51 33.07 -20.85
CA VAL A 113 -7.14 32.89 -22.17
C VAL A 113 -8.24 33.93 -22.36
N ARG A 114 -8.01 34.85 -23.31
CA ARG A 114 -8.99 35.89 -23.66
C ARG A 114 -9.89 35.45 -24.81
N HIS A 115 -11.18 35.46 -24.56
CA HIS A 115 -12.20 35.01 -25.51
C HIS A 115 -12.87 36.21 -26.18
N TYR A 116 -12.64 36.39 -27.49
CA TYR A 116 -13.16 37.54 -28.25
C TYR A 116 -14.33 37.16 -29.15
N VAL A 117 -15.26 38.10 -29.31
CA VAL A 117 -16.32 38.04 -30.33
C VAL A 117 -15.96 39.02 -31.43
N LYS A 118 -15.84 38.55 -32.67
CA LYS A 118 -15.65 39.44 -33.83
C LYS A 118 -17.01 39.77 -34.44
N VAL A 119 -17.20 41.02 -34.87
CA VAL A 119 -18.40 41.45 -35.60
C VAL A 119 -18.04 41.55 -37.07
N CYS A 120 -18.77 40.82 -37.92
CA CYS A 120 -18.58 40.87 -39.37
C CYS A 120 -18.95 42.26 -39.89
N ARG A 121 -18.04 42.92 -40.61
CA ARG A 121 -18.27 44.27 -41.16
C ARG A 121 -19.35 44.29 -42.26
N THR A 122 -19.52 43.18 -42.97
CA THR A 122 -20.44 43.10 -44.12
C THR A 122 -21.88 42.83 -43.70
N CYS A 123 -22.11 41.89 -42.78
CA CYS A 123 -23.46 41.47 -42.39
C CYS A 123 -23.81 41.72 -40.92
N GLY A 124 -22.91 42.30 -40.12
CA GLY A 124 -23.12 42.56 -38.70
C GLY A 124 -23.11 41.31 -37.80
N LYS A 125 -22.96 40.10 -38.36
CA LYS A 125 -23.00 38.85 -37.57
C LYS A 125 -21.87 38.79 -36.54
N ARG A 126 -22.21 38.41 -35.31
CA ARG A 126 -21.26 38.14 -34.23
C ARG A 126 -20.72 36.71 -34.38
N VAL A 127 -19.41 36.58 -34.57
CA VAL A 127 -18.70 35.31 -34.75
C VAL A 127 -17.83 35.03 -33.53
N ARG A 128 -17.94 33.81 -32.99
CA ARG A 128 -17.17 33.30 -31.87
C ARG A 128 -16.35 32.11 -32.32
N SER A 129 -15.10 32.01 -31.90
CA SER A 129 -14.25 30.82 -32.07
C SER A 129 -14.31 29.86 -30.88
N HIS A 130 -15.06 30.22 -29.84
CA HIS A 130 -15.17 29.50 -28.58
C HIS A 130 -16.64 29.25 -28.25
N THR A 131 -16.89 28.19 -27.49
CA THR A 131 -18.22 27.85 -26.98
C THR A 131 -18.72 28.95 -26.04
N GLU A 132 -20.01 29.29 -26.14
CA GLU A 132 -20.61 30.27 -25.25
C GLU A 132 -20.48 29.84 -23.79
N ARG A 133 -20.06 30.78 -22.96
CA ARG A 133 -19.86 30.56 -21.52
C ARG A 133 -21.22 30.46 -20.83
N ARG A 134 -21.81 29.27 -20.77
CA ARG A 134 -23.12 29.06 -20.10
C ARG A 134 -22.98 28.98 -18.59
N ARG A 135 -21.96 28.26 -18.08
CA ARG A 135 -21.55 28.16 -16.66
C ARG A 135 -20.10 27.66 -16.62
N SER A 136 -19.11 28.55 -16.57
CA SER A 136 -17.73 28.13 -16.34
C SER A 136 -17.04 29.03 -15.33
N ASN A 137 -16.17 28.44 -14.52
CA ASN A 137 -15.38 29.17 -13.53
C ASN A 137 -14.44 30.15 -14.23
N ALA A 138 -14.18 31.30 -13.59
CA ALA A 138 -13.22 32.28 -14.09
C ALA A 138 -11.78 31.77 -14.01
N VAL A 139 -11.52 30.89 -13.05
CA VAL A 139 -10.24 30.21 -12.85
C VAL A 139 -10.49 28.71 -12.94
N VAL A 140 -9.65 28.02 -13.69
CA VAL A 140 -9.67 26.56 -13.82
C VAL A 140 -8.27 26.02 -13.57
N TYR A 141 -8.21 24.89 -12.88
CA TYR A 141 -6.98 24.14 -12.69
C TYR A 141 -6.87 23.08 -13.79
N ASP A 142 -5.68 22.92 -14.33
CA ASP A 142 -5.36 21.98 -15.40
C ASP A 142 -5.15 20.56 -14.86
N ALA A 143 -4.76 19.65 -15.74
CA ALA A 143 -4.50 18.26 -15.38
C ALA A 143 -3.33 18.09 -14.41
N SER A 144 -2.32 18.96 -14.46
CA SER A 144 -1.12 18.85 -13.60
C SER A 144 -1.48 19.03 -12.12
N VAL A 145 -2.23 20.10 -11.79
CA VAL A 145 -2.68 20.37 -10.41
C VAL A 145 -3.66 19.32 -9.94
N LYS A 146 -4.65 18.96 -10.78
CA LYS A 146 -5.64 17.93 -10.45
C LYS A 146 -4.98 16.58 -10.17
N GLY A 147 -4.05 16.16 -11.03
CA GLY A 147 -3.35 14.89 -10.92
C GLY A 147 -2.53 14.79 -9.63
N LEU A 148 -1.82 15.87 -9.28
CA LEU A 148 -1.05 15.91 -8.03
C LEU A 148 -1.96 15.82 -6.79
N VAL A 149 -3.12 16.50 -6.79
CA VAL A 149 -4.12 16.34 -5.71
C VAL A 149 -4.61 14.91 -5.60
N VAL A 150 -4.96 14.28 -6.72
CA VAL A 150 -5.46 12.90 -6.74
C VAL A 150 -4.38 11.93 -6.21
N TYR A 151 -3.13 12.10 -6.63
CA TYR A 151 -2.00 11.30 -6.16
C TYR A 151 -1.78 11.46 -4.65
N LEU A 152 -1.69 12.70 -4.16
CA LEU A 152 -1.48 12.98 -2.74
C LEU A 152 -2.62 12.43 -1.87
N SER A 153 -3.86 12.50 -2.36
CA SER A 153 -5.01 11.98 -1.62
C SER A 153 -5.12 10.46 -1.65
N THR A 154 -4.92 9.85 -2.83
CA THR A 154 -5.27 8.43 -3.06
C THR A 154 -4.09 7.50 -2.83
N VAL A 155 -2.87 7.94 -3.17
CA VAL A 155 -1.65 7.13 -3.07
C VAL A 155 -0.86 7.46 -1.81
N GLN A 156 -0.77 8.75 -1.45
CA GLN A 156 -0.05 9.19 -0.25
C GLN A 156 -0.96 9.32 0.98
N PHE A 157 -2.27 9.06 0.82
CA PHE A 157 -3.26 9.07 1.89
C PHE A 157 -3.30 10.37 2.71
N LEU A 158 -2.96 11.51 2.09
CA LEU A 158 -2.95 12.79 2.78
C LEU A 158 -4.38 13.32 2.99
N PRO A 159 -4.74 13.74 4.21
CA PRO A 159 -6.02 14.42 4.45
C PRO A 159 -6.14 15.72 3.65
N TYR A 160 -7.35 16.10 3.24
CA TYR A 160 -7.57 17.28 2.39
C TYR A 160 -6.98 18.58 2.97
N ASN A 161 -7.03 18.79 4.28
CA ASN A 161 -6.40 19.96 4.90
C ASN A 161 -4.88 19.98 4.71
N ARG A 162 -4.23 18.82 4.79
CA ARG A 162 -2.78 18.69 4.58
C ARG A 162 -2.41 18.95 3.12
N ILE A 163 -3.25 18.49 2.19
CA ILE A 163 -3.09 18.79 0.75
C ILE A 163 -3.26 20.28 0.51
N ALA A 164 -4.31 20.91 1.07
CA ALA A 164 -4.54 22.34 0.93
C ALA A 164 -3.35 23.16 1.48
N SER A 165 -2.86 22.83 2.67
CA SER A 165 -1.64 23.44 3.23
C SER A 165 -0.44 23.23 2.33
N PHE A 166 -0.22 22.01 1.80
CA PHE A 166 0.90 21.75 0.89
C PHE A 166 0.84 22.65 -0.35
N PHE A 167 -0.32 22.75 -1.01
CA PHE A 167 -0.47 23.61 -2.18
C PHE A 167 -0.29 25.10 -1.86
N LYS A 168 -0.76 25.54 -0.69
CA LYS A 168 -0.61 26.91 -0.24
C LYS A 168 0.85 27.26 0.08
N GLU A 169 1.52 26.43 0.88
CA GLU A 169 2.87 26.73 1.37
C GLU A 169 3.95 26.49 0.30
N VAL A 170 3.78 25.46 -0.54
CA VAL A 170 4.79 25.09 -1.55
C VAL A 170 4.57 25.81 -2.87
N PHE A 171 3.31 25.98 -3.29
CA PHE A 171 2.96 26.55 -4.59
C PHE A 171 2.23 27.90 -4.51
N GLY A 172 1.89 28.40 -3.33
CA GLY A 172 1.08 29.62 -3.20
C GLY A 172 -0.35 29.48 -3.76
N LEU A 173 -0.87 28.25 -3.86
CA LEU A 173 -2.19 27.97 -4.42
C LEU A 173 -3.23 27.64 -3.34
N ASP A 174 -4.26 28.46 -3.22
CA ASP A 174 -5.40 28.21 -2.34
C ASP A 174 -6.45 27.33 -3.05
N ILE A 175 -6.45 26.03 -2.74
CA ILE A 175 -7.39 25.05 -3.31
C ILE A 175 -8.46 24.68 -2.28
N SER A 176 -9.73 24.79 -2.67
CA SER A 176 -10.85 24.36 -1.83
C SER A 176 -10.98 22.84 -1.76
N GLN A 177 -11.43 22.31 -0.61
CA GLN A 177 -11.71 20.87 -0.47
C GLN A 177 -12.79 20.39 -1.47
N GLY A 178 -13.78 21.22 -1.77
CA GLY A 178 -14.82 20.88 -2.75
C GLY A 178 -14.25 20.63 -4.15
N SER A 179 -13.24 21.41 -4.55
CA SER A 179 -12.50 21.18 -5.80
C SER A 179 -11.79 19.83 -5.77
N MET A 180 -11.10 19.51 -4.67
CA MET A 180 -10.40 18.23 -4.51
C MET A 180 -11.35 17.04 -4.62
N VAL A 181 -12.50 17.09 -3.92
CA VAL A 181 -13.53 16.05 -4.00
C VAL A 181 -14.04 15.87 -5.43
N ASN A 182 -14.26 16.96 -6.17
CA ASN A 182 -14.70 16.88 -7.56
C ASN A 182 -13.65 16.21 -8.45
N TRP A 183 -12.37 16.54 -8.29
CA TRP A 183 -11.28 15.96 -9.08
C TRP A 183 -11.03 14.49 -8.75
N ILE A 184 -11.12 14.10 -7.48
CA ILE A 184 -11.03 12.69 -7.07
C ILE A 184 -12.20 11.89 -7.66
N ASN A 185 -13.41 12.43 -7.67
CA ASN A 185 -14.56 11.79 -8.32
C ASN A 185 -14.43 11.75 -9.85
N GLU A 186 -13.84 12.76 -10.46
CA GLU A 186 -13.51 12.78 -11.89
C GLU A 186 -12.50 11.68 -12.22
N ALA A 187 -11.41 11.57 -11.44
CA ALA A 187 -10.42 10.52 -11.59
C ALA A 187 -11.00 9.12 -11.35
N LYS A 188 -11.88 8.95 -10.35
CA LYS A 188 -12.60 7.70 -10.11
C LYS A 188 -13.38 7.28 -11.36
N ARG A 189 -14.19 8.18 -11.94
CA ARG A 189 -14.96 7.88 -13.16
C ARG A 189 -14.06 7.54 -14.34
N ALA A 190 -12.91 8.21 -14.48
CA ALA A 190 -11.95 7.91 -15.52
C ALA A 190 -11.26 6.54 -15.33
N ALA A 191 -11.08 6.10 -14.08
CA ALA A 191 -10.46 4.82 -13.72
C ALA A 191 -11.42 3.62 -13.80
N GLU A 192 -12.73 3.85 -13.88
CA GLU A 192 -13.76 2.79 -13.90
C GLU A 192 -13.46 1.65 -14.91
N PRO A 193 -13.07 1.93 -16.17
CA PRO A 193 -12.77 0.86 -17.13
C PRO A 193 -11.58 -0.02 -16.70
N ALA A 194 -10.58 0.56 -16.03
CA ALA A 194 -9.43 -0.19 -15.53
C ALA A 194 -9.83 -1.03 -14.29
N ILE A 195 -10.68 -0.49 -13.42
CA ILE A 195 -11.22 -1.20 -12.25
C ILE A 195 -12.02 -2.43 -12.71
N GLU A 196 -12.89 -2.27 -13.71
CA GLU A 196 -13.66 -3.38 -14.27
C GLU A 196 -12.73 -4.43 -14.93
N LYS A 197 -11.68 -4.00 -15.62
CA LYS A 197 -10.70 -4.94 -16.18
C LYS A 197 -9.94 -5.73 -15.11
N ILE A 198 -9.55 -5.08 -14.02
CA ILE A 198 -8.94 -5.73 -12.85
C ILE A 198 -9.89 -6.79 -12.26
N LYS A 199 -11.17 -6.43 -12.10
CA LYS A 199 -12.22 -7.36 -11.64
C LYS A 199 -12.34 -8.57 -12.57
N GLU A 200 -12.39 -8.36 -13.89
CA GLU A 200 -12.43 -9.45 -14.88
C GLU A 200 -11.23 -10.39 -14.74
N TYR A 201 -10.01 -9.86 -14.60
CA TYR A 201 -8.82 -10.69 -14.43
C TYR A 201 -8.84 -11.49 -13.12
N ILE A 202 -9.34 -10.90 -12.03
CA ILE A 202 -9.54 -11.62 -10.77
C ILE A 202 -10.57 -12.75 -10.95
N MET A 203 -11.69 -12.50 -11.63
CA MET A 203 -12.73 -13.51 -11.90
C MET A 203 -12.25 -14.67 -12.78
N GLN A 204 -11.14 -14.50 -13.50
CA GLN A 204 -10.50 -15.52 -14.34
C GLN A 204 -9.32 -16.21 -13.63
N SER A 205 -8.95 -15.76 -12.43
CA SER A 205 -7.78 -16.26 -11.72
C SER A 205 -8.08 -17.55 -10.97
N ALA A 206 -7.16 -18.51 -11.04
CA ALA A 206 -7.30 -19.80 -10.38
C ALA A 206 -7.18 -19.72 -8.85
N VAL A 207 -6.44 -18.73 -8.33
CA VAL A 207 -6.22 -18.51 -6.90
C VAL A 207 -6.44 -17.04 -6.59
N VAL A 208 -7.31 -16.74 -5.61
CA VAL A 208 -7.65 -15.37 -5.21
C VAL A 208 -7.64 -15.25 -3.70
N GLY A 209 -6.90 -14.29 -3.18
CA GLY A 209 -6.94 -13.91 -1.78
C GLY A 209 -8.10 -12.97 -1.50
N PHE A 210 -8.88 -13.24 -0.45
CA PHE A 210 -9.91 -12.33 0.04
C PHE A 210 -9.64 -11.92 1.49
N ASP A 211 -9.85 -10.65 1.78
CA ASP A 211 -9.76 -10.07 3.11
C ASP A 211 -10.69 -8.86 3.23
N GLU A 212 -11.00 -8.46 4.46
CA GLU A 212 -11.86 -7.32 4.72
C GLU A 212 -11.46 -6.57 5.98
N SER A 213 -11.52 -5.24 5.89
CA SER A 213 -11.24 -4.36 7.02
C SER A 213 -12.40 -3.40 7.25
N GLY A 214 -12.85 -3.33 8.50
CA GLY A 214 -13.92 -2.41 8.89
C GLY A 214 -13.50 -0.95 8.74
N CYS A 215 -14.37 -0.13 8.15
CA CYS A 215 -14.16 1.30 7.99
C CYS A 215 -15.43 2.07 8.37
N TYR A 216 -15.28 3.21 9.04
CA TYR A 216 -16.43 4.04 9.41
C TYR A 216 -16.75 5.03 8.29
N CYS A 217 -17.93 4.86 7.68
CA CYS A 217 -18.46 5.74 6.66
C CYS A 217 -19.69 6.48 7.21
N GLY A 218 -19.57 7.78 7.47
CA GLY A 218 -20.69 8.59 7.96
C GLY A 218 -21.29 8.08 9.28
N LYS A 219 -20.42 7.63 10.22
CA LYS A 219 -20.77 7.00 11.51
C LYS A 219 -21.37 5.58 11.41
N ARG A 220 -21.52 5.00 10.21
CA ARG A 220 -21.87 3.59 10.02
C ARG A 220 -20.59 2.76 9.84
N LEU A 221 -20.56 1.58 10.44
CA LEU A 221 -19.50 0.61 10.17
C LEU A 221 -19.80 -0.09 8.84
N ASP A 222 -18.93 0.13 7.87
CA ASP A 222 -18.89 -0.51 6.56
C ASP A 222 -17.59 -1.31 6.45
N TRP A 223 -17.35 -1.95 5.30
CA TRP A 223 -16.17 -2.78 5.06
C TRP A 223 -15.48 -2.39 3.75
N ALA A 224 -14.16 -2.27 3.80
CA ALA A 224 -13.30 -2.29 2.63
C ALA A 224 -12.90 -3.75 2.39
N TRP A 225 -13.45 -4.33 1.34
CA TRP A 225 -13.13 -5.67 0.87
C TRP A 225 -11.97 -5.62 -0.11
N ILE A 226 -11.13 -6.65 -0.06
CA ILE A 226 -10.00 -6.84 -0.94
C ILE A 226 -10.16 -8.20 -1.63
N ALA A 227 -10.02 -8.20 -2.95
CA ALA A 227 -9.80 -9.40 -3.74
C ALA A 227 -8.46 -9.23 -4.46
N GLN A 228 -7.53 -10.16 -4.28
CA GLN A 228 -6.18 -10.01 -4.79
C GLN A 228 -5.59 -11.28 -5.38
N THR A 229 -4.71 -11.09 -6.35
CA THR A 229 -3.84 -12.11 -6.93
C THR A 229 -2.39 -11.61 -6.84
N VAL A 230 -1.45 -12.33 -7.43
CA VAL A 230 -0.05 -11.89 -7.53
C VAL A 230 0.08 -10.54 -8.27
N TYR A 231 -0.81 -10.26 -9.23
CA TYR A 231 -0.69 -9.11 -10.13
C TYR A 231 -1.79 -8.07 -9.96
N PHE A 232 -2.96 -8.46 -9.46
CA PHE A 232 -4.15 -7.63 -9.46
C PHE A 232 -4.69 -7.50 -8.05
N THR A 233 -5.02 -6.27 -7.65
CA THR A 233 -5.69 -5.99 -6.38
C THR A 233 -6.93 -5.15 -6.66
N LEU A 234 -8.09 -5.65 -6.27
CA LEU A 234 -9.35 -4.92 -6.28
C LEU A 234 -9.76 -4.62 -4.85
N VAL A 235 -9.86 -3.33 -4.53
CA VAL A 235 -10.44 -2.85 -3.28
C VAL A 235 -11.82 -2.30 -3.58
N PHE A 236 -12.84 -2.74 -2.83
CA PHE A 236 -14.20 -2.26 -3.02
C PHE A 236 -14.93 -2.08 -1.69
N HIS A 237 -15.91 -1.19 -1.71
CA HIS A 237 -16.75 -0.89 -0.56
C HIS A 237 -17.92 -1.89 -0.48
N GLY A 238 -18.12 -2.45 0.70
CA GLY A 238 -19.28 -3.26 1.07
C GLY A 238 -20.00 -2.66 2.28
N LYS A 239 -21.33 -2.76 2.31
CA LYS A 239 -22.15 -2.26 3.44
C LYS A 239 -22.27 -3.28 4.56
N SER A 240 -21.81 -4.51 4.32
CA SER A 240 -21.83 -5.60 5.28
C SER A 240 -20.52 -6.40 5.24
N ARG A 241 -20.31 -7.21 6.28
CA ARG A 241 -19.24 -8.22 6.36
C ARG A 241 -19.68 -9.59 5.83
N LYS A 242 -20.81 -9.67 5.15
CA LYS A 242 -21.41 -10.95 4.73
C LYS A 242 -20.77 -11.43 3.43
N GLY A 243 -20.71 -12.76 3.26
CA GLY A 243 -20.23 -13.39 2.01
C GLY A 243 -21.04 -12.96 0.78
N GLN A 244 -22.29 -12.51 0.97
CA GLN A 244 -23.13 -11.93 -0.08
C GLN A 244 -22.43 -10.81 -0.87
N GLU A 245 -21.58 -10.00 -0.24
CA GLU A 245 -20.83 -8.94 -0.93
C GLU A 245 -19.88 -9.51 -2.00
N LEU A 246 -19.39 -10.73 -1.80
CA LEU A 246 -18.59 -11.47 -2.78
C LEU A 246 -19.46 -12.14 -3.83
N GLU A 247 -20.56 -12.78 -3.44
CA GLU A 247 -21.51 -13.39 -4.38
C GLU A 247 -22.05 -12.36 -5.38
N ASP A 248 -22.51 -11.20 -4.88
CA ASP A 248 -23.05 -10.12 -5.70
C ASP A 248 -22.02 -9.57 -6.69
N ARG A 249 -20.73 -9.62 -6.33
CA ARG A 249 -19.65 -9.05 -7.13
C ARG A 249 -19.04 -10.04 -8.11
N PHE A 250 -18.84 -11.28 -7.68
CA PHE A 250 -18.06 -12.30 -8.40
C PHE A 250 -18.91 -13.46 -8.92
N GLY A 251 -20.10 -13.70 -8.35
CA GLY A 251 -21.03 -14.74 -8.79
C GLY A 251 -20.36 -16.11 -8.97
N ASP A 252 -20.73 -16.83 -10.03
CA ASP A 252 -20.24 -18.17 -10.36
C ASP A 252 -18.72 -18.28 -10.54
N SER A 253 -17.99 -17.16 -10.65
CA SER A 253 -16.52 -17.23 -10.69
C SER A 253 -15.92 -17.76 -9.39
N LEU A 254 -16.60 -17.57 -8.25
CA LEU A 254 -16.15 -18.08 -6.95
C LEU A 254 -15.98 -19.60 -6.98
N GLU A 255 -16.89 -20.32 -7.63
CA GLU A 255 -16.88 -21.78 -7.73
C GLU A 255 -15.72 -22.32 -8.59
N ARG A 256 -15.01 -21.47 -9.32
CA ARG A 256 -13.89 -21.84 -10.20
C ARG A 256 -12.52 -21.47 -9.63
N MET A 257 -12.47 -20.81 -8.48
CA MET A 257 -11.23 -20.34 -7.87
C MET A 257 -10.94 -21.02 -6.54
N THR A 258 -9.65 -21.13 -6.22
CA THR A 258 -9.17 -21.44 -4.89
C THR A 258 -9.11 -20.15 -4.08
N ALA A 259 -9.94 -20.03 -3.05
CA ALA A 259 -9.93 -18.87 -2.18
C ALA A 259 -8.81 -18.98 -1.13
N VAL A 260 -8.10 -17.89 -0.88
CA VAL A 260 -7.14 -17.77 0.23
C VAL A 260 -7.66 -16.72 1.21
N THR A 261 -8.20 -17.13 2.35
CA THR A 261 -8.88 -16.20 3.28
C THR A 261 -8.45 -16.45 4.71
N ASP A 262 -8.77 -15.55 5.63
CA ASP A 262 -8.70 -15.86 7.06
C ASP A 262 -9.77 -16.90 7.47
N ARG A 263 -9.90 -17.14 8.78
CA ARG A 263 -10.89 -18.10 9.33
C ARG A 263 -12.27 -17.48 9.57
N HIS A 264 -12.60 -16.35 8.95
CA HIS A 264 -13.91 -15.74 9.11
C HIS A 264 -15.00 -16.62 8.48
N SER A 265 -16.05 -16.92 9.25
CA SER A 265 -17.07 -17.90 8.89
C SER A 265 -17.83 -17.56 7.61
N ALA A 266 -17.91 -16.27 7.23
CA ALA A 266 -18.56 -15.86 5.99
C ALA A 266 -17.92 -16.49 4.75
N TYR A 267 -16.60 -16.73 4.77
CA TYR A 267 -15.90 -17.39 3.67
C TYR A 267 -16.24 -18.88 3.58
N PHE A 268 -16.37 -19.56 4.71
CA PHE A 268 -16.70 -20.99 4.74
C PHE A 268 -18.15 -21.30 4.37
N ALA A 269 -19.01 -20.27 4.35
CA ALA A 269 -20.37 -20.38 3.85
C ALA A 269 -20.46 -20.22 2.32
N LEU A 270 -19.40 -19.76 1.66
CA LEU A 270 -19.35 -19.58 0.21
C LEU A 270 -18.84 -20.83 -0.48
N HIS A 271 -19.31 -21.05 -1.71
CA HIS A 271 -18.87 -22.15 -2.54
C HIS A 271 -17.68 -21.72 -3.40
N PHE A 272 -16.49 -22.23 -3.05
CA PHE A 272 -15.27 -22.10 -3.83
C PHE A 272 -14.85 -23.46 -4.40
N LEU A 273 -14.03 -23.47 -5.45
CA LEU A 273 -13.44 -24.72 -5.96
C LEU A 273 -12.61 -25.42 -4.88
N ASN A 274 -11.79 -24.64 -4.18
CA ASN A 274 -11.01 -25.04 -3.02
C ASN A 274 -10.87 -23.85 -2.07
N HIS A 275 -10.53 -24.12 -0.82
CA HIS A 275 -10.37 -23.06 0.19
C HIS A 275 -9.11 -23.30 1.02
N GLN A 276 -8.15 -22.39 0.92
CA GLN A 276 -6.95 -22.36 1.73
C GLN A 276 -7.09 -21.30 2.84
N VAL A 277 -6.78 -21.68 4.07
CA VAL A 277 -6.63 -20.70 5.15
C VAL A 277 -5.31 -19.95 5.00
N CYS A 278 -5.36 -18.63 5.14
CA CYS A 278 -4.23 -17.74 4.99
C CYS A 278 -3.12 -18.08 5.99
N LEU A 279 -1.96 -18.51 5.47
CA LEU A 279 -0.82 -18.91 6.29
C LEU A 279 -0.29 -17.76 7.16
N ALA A 280 -0.39 -16.50 6.72
CA ALA A 280 0.01 -15.36 7.54
C ALA A 280 -0.89 -15.16 8.78
N HIS A 281 -2.15 -15.60 8.72
CA HIS A 281 -3.02 -15.64 9.89
C HIS A 281 -2.65 -16.82 10.81
N LEU A 282 -2.45 -18.01 10.25
CA LEU A 282 -2.03 -19.18 11.02
C LEU A 282 -0.67 -19.01 11.70
N LEU A 283 0.31 -18.39 11.03
CA LEU A 283 1.61 -18.08 11.62
C LEU A 283 1.49 -17.17 12.85
N ARG A 284 0.58 -16.19 12.83
CA ARG A 284 0.30 -15.36 14.01
C ARG A 284 -0.30 -16.19 15.15
N GLU A 285 -1.23 -17.09 14.84
CA GLU A 285 -1.81 -18.00 15.83
C GLU A 285 -0.77 -18.96 16.42
N CYS A 286 0.12 -19.53 15.60
CA CYS A 286 1.25 -20.33 16.07
C CYS A 286 2.17 -19.51 16.98
N GLN A 287 2.46 -18.25 16.62
CA GLN A 287 3.24 -17.35 17.47
C GLN A 287 2.56 -17.12 18.83
N TYR A 288 1.24 -16.99 18.88
CA TYR A 288 0.52 -16.91 20.15
C TYR A 288 0.63 -18.19 20.98
N LEU A 289 0.48 -19.37 20.35
CA LEU A 289 0.66 -20.64 21.05
C LEU A 289 2.09 -20.80 21.59
N ASN A 290 3.09 -20.36 20.83
CA ASN A 290 4.49 -20.31 21.26
C ASN A 290 4.74 -19.36 22.43
N GLU A 291 4.02 -18.25 22.50
CA GLU A 291 4.11 -17.29 23.60
C GLU A 291 3.33 -17.77 24.85
N LEU A 292 2.23 -18.49 24.65
CA LEU A 292 1.37 -19.07 25.68
C LEU A 292 2.06 -20.23 26.40
N ASP A 293 2.72 -21.11 25.64
CA ASP A 293 3.52 -22.20 26.15
C ASP A 293 4.86 -22.25 25.40
N ASN A 294 5.92 -21.90 26.13
CA ASN A 294 7.28 -21.86 25.60
C ASN A 294 7.91 -23.25 25.47
N GLU A 295 7.40 -24.25 26.21
CA GLU A 295 7.93 -25.61 26.25
C GLU A 295 7.41 -26.46 25.10
N GLN A 296 6.16 -26.26 24.66
CA GLN A 296 5.64 -26.97 23.47
C GLN A 296 6.46 -26.67 22.21
N GLN A 297 6.53 -27.68 21.34
CA GLN A 297 7.24 -27.64 20.07
C GLN A 297 6.31 -27.79 18.87
N TRP A 298 5.08 -28.22 19.08
CA TRP A 298 4.14 -28.51 18.01
C TRP A 298 3.89 -27.29 17.12
N SER A 299 3.54 -26.15 17.72
CA SER A 299 3.27 -24.94 16.94
C SER A 299 4.54 -24.34 16.32
N LYS A 300 5.74 -24.62 16.86
CA LYS A 300 7.03 -24.30 16.21
C LYS A 300 7.28 -25.16 14.97
N SER A 301 6.92 -26.45 15.03
CA SER A 301 7.00 -27.36 13.88
C SER A 301 6.03 -26.95 12.78
N VAL A 302 4.78 -26.62 13.14
CA VAL A 302 3.78 -26.09 12.20
C VAL A 302 4.22 -24.75 11.60
N GLU A 303 4.73 -23.83 12.43
CA GLU A 303 5.27 -22.54 11.97
C GLU A 303 6.41 -22.74 10.96
N SER A 304 7.33 -23.66 11.25
CA SER A 304 8.47 -23.98 10.37
C SER A 304 7.98 -24.55 9.04
N LEU A 305 7.01 -25.48 9.05
CA LEU A 305 6.41 -26.04 7.85
C LEU A 305 5.81 -24.95 6.96
N PHE A 306 5.02 -24.03 7.53
CA PHE A 306 4.42 -22.93 6.79
C PHE A 306 5.48 -21.96 6.25
N GLN A 307 6.53 -21.65 7.02
CA GLN A 307 7.63 -20.79 6.57
C GLN A 307 8.39 -21.41 5.40
N GLU A 308 8.66 -22.72 5.43
CA GLU A 308 9.29 -23.43 4.33
C GLU A 308 8.43 -23.38 3.06
N ALA A 309 7.13 -23.66 3.16
CA ALA A 309 6.19 -23.59 2.02
C ALA A 309 6.13 -22.18 1.41
N ILE A 310 6.09 -21.13 2.24
CA ILE A 310 6.14 -19.73 1.80
C ILE A 310 7.47 -19.42 1.12
N HIS A 311 8.58 -19.90 1.67
CA HIS A 311 9.90 -19.67 1.08
C HIS A 311 10.03 -20.33 -0.28
N GLU A 312 9.55 -21.57 -0.41
CA GLU A 312 9.51 -22.30 -1.67
C GLU A 312 8.70 -21.53 -2.73
N ARG A 313 7.50 -21.06 -2.37
CA ARG A 313 6.65 -20.24 -3.25
C ARG A 313 7.33 -18.93 -3.66
N ASN A 314 8.02 -18.26 -2.74
CA ASN A 314 8.71 -17.01 -3.02
C ASN A 314 9.91 -17.19 -3.97
N GLN A 315 10.58 -18.33 -3.94
CA GLN A 315 11.64 -18.67 -4.89
C GLN A 315 11.08 -19.03 -6.27
N ARG A 316 9.87 -19.57 -6.33
CA ARG A 316 9.21 -20.06 -7.55
C ARG A 316 7.80 -19.47 -7.71
N PRO A 317 7.68 -18.14 -7.92
CA PRO A 317 6.39 -17.46 -7.89
C PRO A 317 5.45 -17.85 -9.03
N THR A 318 5.98 -18.32 -10.16
CA THR A 318 5.22 -18.64 -11.38
C THR A 318 5.00 -20.14 -11.59
N GLU A 319 5.65 -21.00 -10.81
CA GLU A 319 5.57 -22.46 -10.99
C GLU A 319 4.33 -23.04 -10.30
N SER A 320 3.77 -24.09 -10.89
CA SER A 320 2.79 -24.93 -10.20
C SER A 320 3.54 -25.85 -9.24
N ILE A 321 3.35 -25.65 -7.94
CA ILE A 321 3.94 -26.49 -6.89
C ILE A 321 2.86 -27.48 -6.44
N ASP A 322 3.16 -28.77 -6.53
CA ASP A 322 2.28 -29.83 -6.04
C ASP A 322 2.15 -29.71 -4.50
N PRO A 323 0.95 -29.48 -3.96
CA PRO A 323 0.76 -29.31 -2.53
C PRO A 323 0.84 -30.64 -1.76
N GLN A 324 0.79 -31.80 -2.42
CA GLN A 324 0.60 -33.09 -1.76
C GLN A 324 1.64 -33.36 -0.66
N SER A 325 2.91 -33.09 -0.93
CA SER A 325 3.97 -33.28 0.07
C SER A 325 3.84 -32.34 1.29
N TRP A 326 3.34 -31.12 1.09
CA TRP A 326 3.06 -30.18 2.17
C TRP A 326 1.85 -30.61 3.00
N LEU A 327 0.79 -31.07 2.33
CA LEU A 327 -0.42 -31.56 2.96
C LEU A 327 -0.12 -32.80 3.82
N GLU A 328 0.61 -33.78 3.32
CA GLU A 328 0.98 -34.98 4.09
C GLU A 328 1.83 -34.66 5.32
N ARG A 329 2.73 -33.68 5.23
CA ARG A 329 3.52 -33.20 6.38
C ARG A 329 2.65 -32.46 7.39
N LEU A 330 1.69 -31.67 6.90
CA LEU A 330 0.73 -30.94 7.74
C LEU A 330 -0.21 -31.91 8.46
N ASP A 331 -0.78 -32.89 7.75
CA ASP A 331 -1.67 -33.91 8.31
C ASP A 331 -0.98 -34.68 9.41
N LYS A 332 0.29 -35.08 9.21
CA LYS A 332 1.10 -35.71 10.27
C LYS A 332 1.19 -34.85 11.52
N LEU A 333 1.41 -33.55 11.39
CA LEU A 333 1.47 -32.64 12.53
C LEU A 333 0.09 -32.44 13.17
N ILE A 334 -0.99 -32.38 12.39
CA ILE A 334 -2.35 -32.23 12.91
C ILE A 334 -2.80 -33.49 13.68
N ASP A 335 -2.42 -34.67 13.19
CA ASP A 335 -2.74 -35.96 13.79
C ASP A 335 -1.85 -36.32 15.00
N GLU A 336 -0.85 -35.49 15.32
CA GLU A 336 -0.04 -35.67 16.52
C GLU A 336 -0.92 -35.59 17.77
N ASN A 337 -0.77 -36.58 18.65
CA ASN A 337 -1.49 -36.58 19.91
C ASN A 337 -0.94 -35.50 20.84
N LEU A 338 -1.64 -34.37 20.92
CA LEU A 338 -1.27 -33.22 21.74
C LEU A 338 -1.52 -33.43 23.24
N SER A 339 -2.03 -34.58 23.68
CA SER A 339 -2.20 -34.88 25.12
C SER A 339 -0.88 -34.97 25.90
N ARG A 340 0.26 -35.00 25.18
CA ARG A 340 1.61 -34.95 25.75
C ARG A 340 2.18 -33.53 25.87
N LEU A 341 1.50 -32.52 25.32
CA LEU A 341 1.79 -31.11 25.58
C LEU A 341 1.19 -30.79 26.95
N ASN A 342 2.02 -30.86 27.99
CA ASN A 342 1.64 -30.67 29.39
C ASN A 342 1.46 -29.19 29.74
#